data_AF-A0A970F7Y2-F1
#
_entry.id   AF-A0A970F7Y2-F1
#
_cell.length_a   1.000
_cell.length_b   1.000
_cell.length_c   1.000
_cell.angle_alpha   90.00
_cell.angle_beta   90.00
_cell.angle_gamma   90.00
#
_symmetry.space_group_name_H-M   'P 1'
#
loop_
_entity.id
_entity.type
_entity.pdbx_description
1 polymer ?
#
loop_
_entity_poly.entity_id
_entity_poly.type
_entity_poly.pdbx_seq_one_letter_code
_entity_poly.pdbx_strand_id
1 'polypeptide(L)' 'DITHDFDTILTGEEVDSAKPDPEIYLTLMRKFDVKPNETLIFEDSEPGLEAARASDACYIKVNTHFFC' A
#
# COMPACT_ATOMS: atom_id res chain seq x y z
N ASP A 1 9.23 -12.97 -14.25
CA ASP A 1 8.22 -11.92 -14.12
C ASP A 1 7.32 -12.31 -12.98
N ILE A 2 7.17 -11.47 -11.95
CA ILE A 2 6.41 -11.78 -10.73
C ILE A 2 4.96 -11.29 -10.81
N THR A 3 4.58 -10.58 -11.88
CA THR A 3 3.25 -9.98 -12.00
C THR A 3 2.10 -10.99 -11.95
N HIS A 4 2.37 -12.25 -12.31
CA HIS A 4 1.41 -13.35 -12.24
C HIS A 4 1.07 -13.82 -10.82
N ASP A 5 1.85 -13.42 -9.82
CA ASP A 5 1.61 -13.73 -8.40
C ASP A 5 0.62 -12.75 -7.74
N PHE A 6 0.18 -11.70 -8.46
CA PHE A 6 -0.66 -10.63 -7.93
C PHE A 6 -2.03 -10.56 -8.64
N ASP A 7 -3.11 -10.50 -7.86
CA ASP A 7 -4.48 -10.37 -8.39
C ASP A 7 -4.76 -8.99 -9.03
N THR A 8 -4.02 -7.95 -8.63
CA THR A 8 -4.17 -6.59 -9.18
C THR A 8 -2.87 -5.82 -9.04
N ILE A 9 -2.61 -4.99 -10.04
CA ILE A 9 -1.57 -3.96 -10.02
C ILE A 9 -2.29 -2.61 -10.18
N LEU A 10 -1.99 -1.67 -9.28
CA LEU A 10 -2.47 -0.29 -9.33
C LEU A 10 -1.27 0.62 -9.17
N THR A 11 -1.17 1.62 -10.03
CA THR A 11 -0.06 2.58 -10.06
C THR A 11 -0.50 3.97 -9.61
N GLY A 12 0.48 4.84 -9.33
CA GLY A 12 0.21 6.24 -8.98
C GLY A 12 -0.44 7.06 -10.10
N GLU A 13 -0.41 6.57 -11.35
CA GLU A 13 -1.06 7.23 -12.49
C GLU A 13 -2.58 6.95 -12.56
N GLU A 14 -3.05 5.94 -11.82
CA GLU A 14 -4.45 5.49 -11.79
C GLU A 14 -5.22 6.04 -10.58
N VAL A 15 -4.61 6.95 -9.81
CA VAL A 15 -5.21 7.64 -8.67
C VAL A 15 -5.12 9.16 -8.87
N ASP A 16 -6.08 9.89 -8.33
CA ASP A 16 -6.12 11.35 -8.44
C ASP A 16 -5.03 12.01 -7.57
N SER A 17 -4.76 11.43 -6.40
CA SER A 17 -3.80 11.91 -5.42
C SER A 17 -2.72 10.86 -5.12
N ALA A 18 -1.46 11.22 -5.40
CA ALA A 18 -0.33 10.39 -5.05
C ALA A 18 0.00 10.46 -3.56
N LYS A 19 0.80 9.47 -3.08
CA LYS A 19 1.39 9.46 -1.73
C LYS A 19 2.02 10.83 -1.42
N PRO A 20 1.77 11.44 -0.24
CA PRO A 20 1.31 10.81 1.00
C PRO A 20 -0.21 10.65 1.16
N ASP A 21 -1.00 10.94 0.13
CA ASP A 21 -2.43 10.63 0.17
C ASP A 21 -2.67 9.10 0.24
N PRO A 22 -3.59 8.61 1.10
CA PRO A 22 -3.90 7.19 1.22
C PRO A 22 -4.73 6.61 0.05
N GLU A 23 -5.11 7.40 -0.95
CA GLU A 23 -6.03 7.01 -2.03
C GLU A 23 -5.68 5.67 -2.66
N ILE A 24 -4.40 5.41 -2.95
CA ILE A 24 -3.97 4.14 -3.57
C ILE A 24 -4.33 2.92 -2.70
N TYR A 25 -4.19 3.02 -1.39
CA TYR A 25 -4.53 1.94 -0.46
C TYR A 25 -6.04 1.81 -0.30
N LEU A 26 -6.75 2.93 -0.16
CA LEU A 26 -8.20 2.95 -0.01
C LEU A 26 -8.91 2.45 -1.28
N THR A 27 -8.38 2.75 -2.46
CA THR A 27 -8.87 2.25 -3.74
C THR A 27 -8.72 0.73 -3.86
N LEU A 28 -7.57 0.18 -3.44
CA LEU A 28 -7.39 -1.28 -3.40
C LEU A 28 -8.31 -1.94 -2.39
N MET A 29 -8.43 -1.40 -1.17
CA MET A 29 -9.35 -1.93 -0.15
C MET A 29 -10.80 -1.96 -0.65
N ARG A 30 -11.27 -0.87 -1.29
CA ARG A 30 -12.60 -0.82 -1.92
C ARG A 30 -12.76 -1.84 -3.04
N LYS A 31 -11.74 -2.01 -3.88
CA LYS A 31 -11.77 -2.97 -5.01
C LYS A 31 -11.90 -4.42 -4.53
N PHE A 32 -11.22 -4.75 -3.44
CA PHE A 32 -11.23 -6.11 -2.86
C PHE A 32 -12.32 -6.32 -1.80
N ASP A 33 -13.12 -5.28 -1.49
CA ASP A 33 -14.14 -5.31 -0.43
C ASP A 33 -13.59 -5.74 0.94
N VAL A 34 -12.41 -5.21 1.30
CA VAL A 34 -11.73 -5.47 2.57
C VAL A 34 -11.61 -4.20 3.40
N LYS A 35 -11.55 -4.37 4.73
CA LYS A 35 -11.40 -3.27 5.68
C LYS A 35 -9.93 -3.00 6.01
N PRO A 36 -9.60 -1.84 6.60
CA PRO A 36 -8.24 -1.55 7.05
C PRO A 36 -7.69 -2.58 8.05
N ASN A 37 -8.53 -3.13 8.94
CA ASN A 37 -8.14 -4.17 9.90
C ASN A 37 -7.95 -5.57 9.30
N GLU A 38 -8.24 -5.72 8.00
CA GLU A 38 -8.01 -6.94 7.21
C GLU A 38 -6.84 -6.75 6.23
N THR A 39 -6.17 -5.58 6.28
CA THR A 39 -5.13 -5.19 5.32
C THR A 39 -3.78 -5.02 6.02
N LEU A 40 -2.72 -5.52 5.36
CA LEU A 40 -1.33 -5.33 5.76
C LEU A 40 -0.55 -4.70 4.60
N ILE A 41 0.01 -3.50 4.83
CA ILE A 41 0.79 -2.75 3.84
C ILE A 41 2.29 -2.95 4.10
N PHE A 42 3.06 -3.21 3.05
CA PHE A 42 4.53 -3.22 3.10
C PHE A 42 5.05 -1.96 2.39
N GLU A 43 5.83 -1.13 3.09
CA GLU A 43 6.30 0.14 2.55
C GLU A 43 7.72 0.50 2.97
N ASP A 44 8.49 1.11 2.07
CA ASP A 44 9.88 1.50 2.26
C ASP A 44 10.11 3.02 2.17
N SER A 45 9.15 3.78 1.66
CA SER A 45 9.26 5.22 1.46
C SER A 45 8.53 6.05 2.54
N GLU A 46 9.06 7.22 2.90
CA GLU A 46 8.41 8.08 3.90
C GLU A 46 7.01 8.56 3.47
N PRO A 47 6.80 9.05 2.23
CA PRO A 47 5.45 9.38 1.76
C PRO A 47 4.51 8.17 1.76
N GLY A 48 5.05 6.98 1.46
CA GLY A 48 4.30 5.73 1.49
C GLY A 48 3.85 5.32 2.89
N LEU A 49 4.71 5.51 3.90
CA LEU A 49 4.38 5.28 5.30
C LEU A 49 3.34 6.27 5.82
N GLU A 50 3.41 7.54 5.41
CA GLU A 50 2.40 8.54 5.74
C GLU A 50 1.03 8.16 5.16
N ALA A 51 1.00 7.76 3.88
CA ALA A 51 -0.20 7.25 3.22
C ALA A 51 -0.74 5.97 3.89
N ALA A 52 0.15 5.04 4.27
CA ALA A 52 -0.26 3.79 4.92
C ALA A 52 -0.89 4.10 6.29
N ARG A 53 -0.28 4.99 7.07
CA ARG A 53 -0.83 5.46 8.35
C ARG A 53 -2.18 6.17 8.18
N ALA A 54 -2.34 6.98 7.14
CA ALA A 54 -3.58 7.68 6.85
C ALA A 54 -4.71 6.76 6.35
N SER A 55 -4.40 5.53 5.93
CA SER A 55 -5.38 4.52 5.50
C SER A 55 -6.04 3.75 6.64
N ASP A 56 -5.61 3.96 7.89
CA ASP A 56 -5.99 3.19 9.09
C ASP A 56 -5.65 1.68 9.06
N ALA A 57 -4.89 1.21 8.07
CA ALA A 57 -4.46 -0.18 7.99
C ALA A 57 -3.18 -0.45 8.79
N CYS A 58 -2.94 -1.73 9.10
CA CYS A 58 -1.64 -2.15 9.62
C CYS A 58 -0.58 -2.03 8.52
N TYR A 59 0.64 -1.62 8.90
CA TYR A 59 1.75 -1.51 7.96
C TYR A 59 3.07 -1.94 8.58
N ILE A 60 3.94 -2.48 7.73
CA ILE A 60 5.33 -2.84 8.04
C ILE A 60 6.24 -1.94 7.24
N LYS A 61 7.12 -1.21 7.94
CA LYS A 61 8.23 -0.51 7.31
C LYS A 61 9.28 -1.52 6.85
N VAL A 62 9.44 -1.66 5.55
CA VAL A 62 10.51 -2.44 4.92
C VAL A 62 11.75 -1.56 4.87
N ASN A 63 12.88 -2.08 5.35
CA ASN A 63 14.17 -1.42 5.24
C ASN A 63 15.18 -2.37 4.60
N THR A 64 16.23 -1.80 4.01
CA THR A 64 17.31 -2.54 3.35
C THR A 64 18.31 -3.17 4.32
N HIS A 65 18.13 -3.01 5.64
CA HIS A 65 19.03 -3.54 6.68
C HIS A 65 18.51 -4.86 7.27
N PHE A 66 18.02 -5.75 6.41
CA PHE A 66 17.76 -7.13 6.78
C PHE A 66 19.03 -7.95 6.54
N PHE A 67 19.86 -8.10 7.58
CA PHE A 67 21.00 -9.01 7.57
C PHE A 67 20.54 -10.34 8.18
N CYS A 68 20.66 -11.41 7.40
CA CYS A 68 20.53 -12.80 7.88
C CYS A 68 21.76 -13.23 8.68
#